data_AF-A0A1H1HZA6-F1
#
_entry.id   AF-A0A1H1HZA6-F1
#
_cell.length_a   1.000
_cell.length_b   1.000
_cell.length_c   1.000
_cell.angle_alpha   90.00
_cell.angle_beta   90.00
_cell.angle_gamma   90.00
#
_symmetry.space_group_name_H-M   'P 1'
#
loop_
_entity.id
_entity.type
_entity.pdbx_description
1 polymer ?
#
loop_
_entity_poly.entity_id
_entity_poly.type
_entity_poly.pdbx_seq_one_letter_code
_entity_poly.pdbx_strand_id
1 'polypeptide(L)'
;MLRFEEFLDEWADFFLSERTFTVLTEPTHKTAKIENLKDDYKQLAQSLLGRVNSPDERQECEIVVTFINEILSIQETGLVQLLGPAGDKERIGFSLPIISKRNLEQIKRRSLQTQETSYWSLIGLAAIIFELQMLRTDILAILSARNVPVFLFVFQQYAAIRLHKRHSSNDQIKRLINDEASKTVKSKMDAQSSQFNELTHRIDSLQASAIEVDDRLKKGLHEAASKAVSDIENNKASIIASFKEDAANAVLEVKESAKLEKARLQWKSKRNGHCWSFWLSLTVLLFALICIPYQAIASHAEIINFVAKVSNLFAQSLNPIANSSSSQEISLGVELIRQVGKLFFLTVPLVIYFWICRLVVRYVLRSLVLMDDASQRRVVLDTYLNLISEGVAKEDDRQLLLQAIFAPLPGHGEARIDLPIPTQPNG
;
A
#
# COMPACT_ATOMS: atom_id res chain seq x y z
N MET A 1 38.30 1.54 -22.21
CA MET A 1 37.06 0.76 -22.10
C MET A 1 36.80 0.68 -20.62
N LEU A 2 35.80 1.42 -20.14
CA LEU A 2 35.55 1.52 -18.70
C LEU A 2 34.72 0.34 -18.24
N ARG A 3 35.06 -0.21 -17.08
CA ARG A 3 34.17 -1.09 -16.31
C ARG A 3 33.19 -0.23 -15.49
N PHE A 4 32.06 -0.80 -15.10
CA PHE A 4 31.04 -0.11 -14.32
C PHE A 4 31.57 0.50 -13.00
N GLU A 5 32.52 -0.16 -12.34
CA GLU A 5 33.16 0.35 -11.12
C GLU A 5 33.99 1.61 -11.40
N GLU A 6 34.77 1.61 -12.48
CA GLU A 6 35.54 2.79 -12.93
C GLU A 6 34.60 3.95 -13.33
N PHE A 7 33.39 3.64 -13.80
CA PHE A 7 32.36 4.64 -14.12
C PHE A 7 31.86 5.33 -12.85
N LEU A 8 31.64 4.58 -11.77
CA LEU A 8 31.20 5.13 -10.49
C LEU A 8 32.29 5.98 -9.83
N ASP A 9 33.55 5.55 -9.91
CA ASP A 9 34.69 6.28 -9.35
C ASP A 9 34.93 7.61 -10.09
N GLU A 10 34.96 7.62 -11.43
CA GLU A 10 35.09 8.87 -12.21
C GLU A 10 33.92 9.83 -11.95
N TRP A 11 32.73 9.30 -11.64
CA TRP A 11 31.55 10.12 -11.32
C TRP A 11 31.59 10.69 -9.90
N ALA A 12 32.05 9.91 -8.93
CA ALA A 12 32.25 10.34 -7.55
C ALA A 12 33.32 11.45 -7.45
N ASP A 13 34.43 11.29 -8.16
CA ASP A 13 35.51 12.31 -8.20
C ASP A 13 35.03 13.64 -8.78
N PHE A 14 34.16 13.61 -9.80
CA PHE A 14 33.56 14.84 -10.34
C PHE A 14 32.65 15.53 -9.32
N PHE A 15 31.83 14.77 -8.58
CA PHE A 15 30.97 15.31 -7.52
C PHE A 15 31.77 15.96 -6.39
N LEU A 16 32.87 15.34 -6.00
CA LEU A 16 33.74 15.80 -4.92
C LEU A 16 34.70 16.92 -5.37
N SER A 17 34.70 17.29 -6.65
CA SER A 17 35.58 18.34 -7.14
C SER A 17 35.25 19.73 -6.56
N GLU A 18 36.29 20.49 -6.25
CA GLU A 18 36.23 21.83 -5.64
C GLU A 18 35.37 22.83 -6.44
N ARG A 19 35.17 22.56 -7.73
CA ARG A 19 34.36 23.33 -8.68
C ARG A 19 32.86 23.23 -8.39
N THR A 20 32.38 22.06 -7.96
CA THR A 20 30.97 21.82 -7.59
C THR A 20 30.63 22.58 -6.30
N PHE A 21 31.59 22.64 -5.36
CA PHE A 21 31.43 23.28 -4.05
C PHE A 21 31.45 24.81 -4.12
N THR A 22 32.27 25.39 -4.99
CA THR A 22 32.34 26.85 -5.19
C THR A 22 31.09 27.42 -5.86
N VAL A 23 30.46 26.67 -6.76
CA VAL A 23 29.20 27.10 -7.42
C VAL A 23 28.03 27.20 -6.43
N LEU A 24 28.01 26.38 -5.38
CA LEU A 24 26.92 26.31 -4.41
C LEU A 24 27.02 27.39 -3.31
N THR A 25 28.20 27.99 -3.10
CA THR A 25 28.48 28.89 -1.96
C THR A 25 28.38 30.39 -2.30
N GLU A 26 28.44 30.79 -3.58
CA GLU A 26 28.29 32.21 -3.98
C GLU A 26 26.82 32.64 -4.17
N PRO A 27 26.37 33.76 -3.56
CA PRO A 27 24.96 34.18 -3.58
C PRO A 27 24.50 34.87 -4.87
N THR A 28 25.40 35.42 -5.69
CA THR A 28 25.06 36.19 -6.90
C THR A 28 25.29 35.34 -8.16
N HIS A 29 24.23 35.13 -8.96
CA HIS A 29 24.16 34.28 -10.17
C HIS A 29 23.87 32.77 -9.98
N LYS A 30 23.08 32.40 -8.96
CA LYS A 30 22.76 30.98 -8.68
C LYS A 30 22.05 30.23 -9.81
N THR A 31 21.05 30.82 -10.46
CA THR A 31 20.25 30.11 -11.48
C THR A 31 21.05 29.77 -12.74
N ALA A 32 21.79 30.73 -13.29
CA ALA A 32 22.61 30.51 -14.49
C ALA A 32 23.79 29.55 -14.23
N LYS A 33 24.41 29.58 -13.04
CA LYS A 33 25.49 28.65 -12.69
C LYS A 33 24.98 27.22 -12.45
N ILE A 34 23.78 27.06 -11.87
CA ILE A 34 23.14 25.75 -11.69
C ILE A 34 22.77 25.12 -13.05
N GLU A 35 22.28 25.93 -13.98
CA GLU A 35 21.93 25.45 -15.33
C GLU A 35 23.16 24.98 -16.11
N ASN A 36 24.27 25.73 -16.04
CA ASN A 36 25.56 25.30 -16.61
C ASN A 36 26.08 24.01 -15.96
N LEU A 37 25.95 23.88 -14.63
CA LEU A 37 26.36 22.67 -13.92
C LEU A 37 25.54 21.44 -14.38
N LYS A 38 24.23 21.62 -14.64
CA LYS A 38 23.33 20.58 -15.16
C LYS A 38 23.74 20.11 -16.55
N ASP A 39 24.14 21.04 -17.41
CA ASP A 39 24.62 20.70 -18.74
C ASP A 39 25.97 19.99 -18.69
N ASP A 40 26.87 20.39 -17.79
CA ASP A 40 28.14 19.69 -17.53
C ASP A 40 27.86 18.25 -17.03
N TYR A 41 26.90 18.04 -16.14
CA TYR A 41 26.50 16.71 -15.66
C TYR A 41 25.93 15.83 -16.77
N LYS A 42 25.06 16.39 -17.63
CA LYS A 42 24.49 15.65 -18.76
C LYS A 42 25.56 15.26 -19.76
N GLN A 43 26.48 16.16 -20.08
CA GLN A 43 27.59 15.91 -20.99
C GLN A 43 28.54 14.85 -20.42
N LEU A 44 28.87 14.92 -19.13
CA LEU A 44 29.69 13.91 -18.46
C LEU A 44 29.00 12.55 -18.47
N ALA A 45 27.73 12.47 -18.10
CA ALA A 45 26.96 11.23 -18.10
C ALA A 45 26.90 10.59 -19.50
N GLN A 46 26.66 11.38 -20.54
CA GLN A 46 26.65 10.91 -21.93
C GLN A 46 28.03 10.46 -22.43
N SER A 47 29.09 11.21 -22.07
CA SER A 47 30.47 10.86 -22.38
C SER A 47 30.88 9.53 -21.76
N LEU A 48 30.55 9.34 -20.48
CA LEU A 48 30.84 8.11 -19.75
C LEU A 48 30.02 6.93 -20.26
N LEU A 49 28.75 7.14 -20.61
CA LEU A 49 27.91 6.11 -21.24
C LEU A 49 28.48 5.63 -22.57
N GLY A 50 29.08 6.54 -23.35
CA GLY A 50 29.74 6.21 -24.62
C GLY A 50 31.03 5.40 -24.47
N ARG A 51 31.62 5.35 -23.26
CA ARG A 51 32.86 4.59 -22.96
C ARG A 51 32.60 3.17 -22.45
N VAL A 52 31.33 2.83 -22.18
CA VAL A 52 30.88 1.49 -21.78
C VAL A 52 30.53 0.68 -23.03
N ASN A 53 31.32 -0.36 -23.29
CA ASN A 53 31.21 -1.16 -24.52
C ASN A 53 30.30 -2.39 -24.37
N SER A 54 30.03 -2.83 -23.14
CA SER A 54 29.14 -3.96 -22.88
C SER A 54 27.68 -3.48 -22.97
N PRO A 55 26.83 -4.12 -23.80
CA PRO A 55 25.44 -3.70 -23.96
C PRO A 55 24.64 -3.82 -22.65
N ASP A 56 24.95 -4.82 -21.82
CA ASP A 56 24.27 -5.06 -20.55
C ASP A 56 24.67 -4.02 -19.50
N GLU A 57 25.98 -3.71 -19.36
CA GLU A 57 26.46 -2.65 -18.46
C GLU A 57 25.98 -1.27 -18.90
N ARG A 58 25.87 -1.04 -20.21
CA ARG A 58 25.35 0.22 -20.75
C ARG A 58 23.89 0.42 -20.37
N GLN A 59 23.08 -0.64 -20.39
CA GLN A 59 21.69 -0.58 -19.95
C GLN A 59 21.58 -0.26 -18.45
N GLU A 60 22.45 -0.82 -17.61
CA GLU A 60 22.51 -0.49 -16.18
C GLU A 60 22.91 0.97 -15.94
N CYS A 61 23.92 1.47 -16.65
CA CYS A 61 24.31 2.88 -16.60
C CYS A 61 23.18 3.82 -17.06
N GLU A 62 22.42 3.45 -18.10
CA GLU A 62 21.27 4.25 -18.57
C GLU A 62 20.18 4.35 -17.50
N ILE A 63 19.93 3.28 -16.74
CA ILE A 63 18.98 3.29 -15.61
C ILE A 63 19.46 4.24 -14.51
N VAL A 64 20.74 4.17 -14.14
CA VAL A 64 21.34 5.02 -13.10
C VAL A 64 21.30 6.50 -13.52
N VAL A 65 21.67 6.81 -14.76
CA VAL A 65 21.62 8.17 -15.31
C VAL A 65 20.18 8.71 -15.35
N THR A 66 19.21 7.88 -15.72
CA THR A 66 17.79 8.26 -15.72
C THR A 66 17.30 8.57 -14.31
N PHE A 67 17.64 7.73 -13.34
CA PHE A 67 17.26 7.90 -11.94
C PHE A 67 17.87 9.17 -11.31
N ILE A 68 19.15 9.44 -11.59
CA ILE A 68 19.84 10.64 -11.13
C ILE A 68 19.19 11.90 -11.70
N ASN A 69 18.86 11.89 -13.00
CA ASN A 69 18.16 13.02 -13.62
C ASN A 69 16.78 13.26 -12.99
N GLU A 70 16.07 12.19 -12.61
CA GLU A 70 14.81 12.29 -11.89
C GLU A 70 14.99 12.90 -10.50
N ILE A 71 16.00 12.48 -9.73
CA ILE A 71 16.34 13.09 -8.43
C ILE A 71 16.69 14.57 -8.56
N LEU A 72 17.54 14.92 -9.54
CA LEU A 72 17.92 16.31 -9.78
C LEU A 72 16.71 17.18 -10.15
N SER A 73 15.75 16.65 -10.91
CA SER A 73 14.51 17.35 -11.24
C SER A 73 13.59 17.55 -10.02
N ILE A 74 13.54 16.58 -9.10
CA ILE A 74 12.77 16.67 -7.86
C ILE A 74 13.41 17.72 -6.94
N GLN A 75 14.74 17.74 -6.84
CA GLN A 75 15.46 18.76 -6.08
C GLN A 75 15.27 20.15 -6.67
N GLU A 76 15.29 20.30 -8.00
CA GLU A 76 15.00 21.57 -8.70
C GLU A 76 13.61 22.10 -8.31
N THR A 77 12.60 21.24 -8.33
CA THR A 77 11.23 21.60 -7.96
C THR A 77 11.13 22.03 -6.49
N GLY A 78 11.84 21.33 -5.59
CA GLY A 78 11.90 21.67 -4.17
C GLY A 78 12.68 22.96 -3.87
N LEU A 79 13.79 23.21 -4.56
CA LEU A 79 14.61 24.41 -4.38
C LEU A 79 13.91 25.66 -4.93
N VAL A 80 13.21 25.55 -6.06
CA VAL A 80 12.41 26.63 -6.65
C VAL A 80 11.23 26.99 -5.72
N GLN A 81 10.62 25.99 -5.07
CA GLN A 81 9.59 26.23 -4.03
C GLN A 81 10.17 26.90 -2.78
N LEU A 82 11.41 26.58 -2.38
CA LEU A 82 12.07 27.20 -1.22
C LEU A 82 12.53 28.64 -1.47
N LEU A 83 12.92 28.95 -2.71
CA LEU A 83 13.48 30.23 -3.13
C LEU A 83 12.45 31.16 -3.81
N GLY A 84 11.20 30.73 -3.96
CA GLY A 84 10.11 31.53 -4.52
C GLY A 84 9.79 32.79 -3.69
N PRO A 85 9.16 33.82 -4.31
CA PRO A 85 8.87 35.09 -3.65
C PRO A 85 8.01 34.87 -2.38
N ALA A 86 8.34 35.60 -1.33
CA ALA A 86 8.04 35.32 0.08
C ALA A 86 6.54 35.28 0.51
N GLY A 87 5.60 35.19 -0.44
CA GLY A 87 4.16 35.38 -0.20
C GLY A 87 3.41 34.20 0.42
N ASP A 88 3.92 32.97 0.38
CA ASP A 88 3.16 31.77 0.83
C ASP A 88 4.01 30.77 1.64
N LYS A 89 4.73 31.28 2.66
CA LYS A 89 5.61 30.43 3.49
C LYS A 89 4.90 29.69 4.64
N GLU A 90 3.63 29.97 4.93
CA GLU A 90 2.93 29.41 6.10
C GLU A 90 2.13 28.12 5.84
N ARG A 91 2.08 27.59 4.62
CA ARG A 91 1.37 26.33 4.32
C ARG A 91 2.11 25.39 3.37
N ILE A 92 3.41 25.22 3.56
CA ILE A 92 4.15 24.17 2.87
C ILE A 92 4.43 23.04 3.87
N GLY A 93 3.49 22.10 3.96
CA GLY A 93 3.76 20.79 4.54
C GLY A 93 4.79 20.09 3.66
N PHE A 94 6.01 19.93 4.18
CA PHE A 94 7.11 19.25 3.50
C PHE A 94 6.82 17.74 3.46
N SER A 95 5.94 17.29 2.56
CA SER A 95 5.92 15.88 2.15
C SER A 95 6.92 15.73 1.02
N LEU A 96 8.12 15.22 1.33
CA LEU A 96 8.90 14.55 0.30
C LEU A 96 7.98 13.54 -0.40
N PRO A 97 8.04 13.38 -1.73
CA PRO A 97 7.42 12.21 -2.35
C PRO A 97 8.08 11.01 -1.67
N ILE A 98 7.35 10.39 -0.74
CA ILE A 98 7.66 9.06 -0.24
C ILE A 98 7.77 8.26 -1.52
N ILE A 99 8.99 7.79 -1.86
CA ILE A 99 9.21 6.89 -2.99
C ILE A 99 8.12 5.85 -2.85
N SER A 100 7.12 5.92 -3.74
CA SER A 100 5.88 5.23 -3.45
C SER A 100 6.24 3.75 -3.31
N LYS A 101 5.61 3.04 -2.38
CA LYS A 101 5.84 1.59 -2.23
C LYS A 101 5.72 0.88 -3.59
N ARG A 102 4.94 1.44 -4.51
CA ARG A 102 4.78 1.02 -5.90
C ARG A 102 6.04 1.23 -6.77
N ASN A 103 6.76 2.34 -6.61
CA ASN A 103 8.01 2.61 -7.33
C ASN A 103 9.13 1.73 -6.78
N LEU A 104 9.21 1.58 -5.46
CA LEU A 104 10.16 0.67 -4.81
C LEU A 104 9.88 -0.79 -5.17
N GLU A 105 8.60 -1.18 -5.25
CA GLU A 105 8.20 -2.52 -5.72
C GLU A 105 8.41 -2.71 -7.23
N GLN A 106 8.27 -1.67 -8.06
CA GLN A 106 8.58 -1.76 -9.48
C GLN A 106 10.08 -1.94 -9.72
N ILE A 107 10.93 -1.24 -8.96
CA ILE A 107 12.38 -1.41 -9.00
C ILE A 107 12.76 -2.81 -8.50
N LYS A 108 12.17 -3.27 -7.39
CA LYS A 108 12.38 -4.63 -6.86
C LYS A 108 11.89 -5.72 -7.83
N ARG A 109 10.77 -5.52 -8.52
CA ARG A 109 10.25 -6.48 -9.50
C ARG A 109 11.09 -6.51 -10.78
N ARG A 110 11.60 -5.37 -11.23
CA ARG A 110 12.52 -5.29 -12.37
C ARG A 110 13.88 -5.93 -12.03
N SER A 111 14.43 -5.69 -10.83
CA SER A 111 15.69 -6.32 -10.40
C SER A 111 15.57 -7.83 -10.16
N LEU A 112 14.39 -8.32 -9.75
CA LEU A 112 14.11 -9.76 -9.62
C LEU A 112 13.91 -10.46 -10.98
N GLN A 113 13.59 -9.73 -12.04
CA GLN A 113 13.42 -10.28 -13.39
C GLN A 113 14.74 -10.36 -14.16
N THR A 114 15.69 -9.47 -13.90
CA THR A 114 17.07 -9.56 -14.40
C THR A 114 17.92 -10.31 -13.38
N GLN A 115 18.00 -11.63 -13.55
CA GLN A 115 18.64 -12.60 -12.64
C GLN A 115 20.17 -12.41 -12.46
N GLU A 116 20.72 -11.27 -12.90
CA GLU A 116 22.14 -10.88 -12.80
C GLU A 116 22.35 -9.43 -12.33
N THR A 117 21.37 -8.75 -11.74
CA THR A 117 21.66 -7.44 -11.12
C THR A 117 22.36 -7.63 -9.77
N SER A 118 23.66 -7.32 -9.73
CA SER A 118 24.48 -7.58 -8.56
C SER A 118 24.06 -6.73 -7.37
N TYR A 119 24.12 -7.35 -6.19
CA TYR A 119 23.89 -6.79 -4.85
C TYR A 119 24.59 -5.42 -4.61
N TRP A 120 25.64 -5.12 -5.39
CA TRP A 120 26.41 -3.89 -5.35
C TRP A 120 25.67 -2.65 -5.83
N SER A 121 24.73 -2.78 -6.79
CA SER A 121 23.93 -1.64 -7.27
C SER A 121 23.01 -1.06 -6.19
N LEU A 122 22.46 -1.93 -5.33
CA LEU A 122 21.62 -1.54 -4.19
C LEU A 122 22.45 -0.96 -3.04
N ILE A 123 23.68 -1.45 -2.82
CA ILE A 123 24.62 -0.89 -1.85
C ILE A 123 25.11 0.49 -2.29
N GLY A 124 25.45 0.67 -3.56
CA GLY A 124 25.85 1.97 -4.11
C GLY A 124 24.75 3.02 -3.97
N LEU A 125 23.49 2.63 -4.21
CA LEU A 125 22.34 3.50 -4.05
C LEU A 125 22.08 3.87 -2.57
N ALA A 126 22.33 2.96 -1.64
CA ALA A 126 22.29 3.24 -0.20
C ALA A 126 23.43 4.15 0.27
N ALA A 127 24.64 3.98 -0.27
CA ALA A 127 25.80 4.81 0.04
C ALA A 127 25.61 6.26 -0.44
N ILE A 128 25.07 6.46 -1.65
CA ILE A 128 24.76 7.78 -2.19
C ILE A 128 23.69 8.50 -1.34
N ILE A 129 22.67 7.77 -0.87
CA ILE A 129 21.64 8.34 0.01
C ILE A 129 22.22 8.73 1.37
N PHE A 130 23.17 7.96 1.90
CA PHE A 130 23.83 8.24 3.17
C PHE A 130 24.76 9.46 3.11
N GLU A 131 25.59 9.56 2.05
CA GLU A 131 26.47 10.70 1.78
C GLU A 131 25.69 12.03 1.66
N LEU A 132 24.55 12.00 0.95
CA LEU A 132 23.69 13.19 0.81
C LEU A 132 23.03 13.61 2.13
N GLN A 133 22.84 12.70 3.09
CA GLN A 133 22.37 13.02 4.44
C GLN A 133 23.48 13.61 5.33
N MET A 134 24.72 13.14 5.18
CA MET A 134 25.89 13.68 5.89
C MET A 134 26.21 15.11 5.44
N LEU A 135 26.14 15.39 4.13
CA LEU A 135 26.38 16.73 3.59
C LEU A 135 25.40 17.77 4.16
N ARG A 136 24.16 17.35 4.44
CA ARG A 136 23.13 18.19 5.08
C ARG A 136 23.50 18.57 6.52
N THR A 137 24.06 17.64 7.30
CA THR A 137 24.42 17.91 8.71
C THR A 137 25.63 18.82 8.83
N ASP A 138 26.62 18.68 7.95
CA ASP A 138 27.85 19.49 8.01
C ASP A 138 27.61 20.94 7.55
N ILE A 139 26.76 21.14 6.53
CA ILE A 139 26.35 22.49 6.09
C ILE A 139 25.59 23.22 7.21
N LEU A 140 24.77 22.51 7.99
CA LEU A 140 24.04 23.09 9.13
C LEU A 140 24.97 23.41 10.30
N ALA A 141 26.01 22.61 10.54
CA ALA A 141 27.02 22.86 11.56
C ALA A 141 27.87 24.10 11.23
N ILE A 142 28.30 24.24 9.98
CA ILE A 142 29.12 25.37 9.50
C ILE A 142 28.33 26.69 9.54
N LEU A 143 27.03 26.66 9.26
CA LEU A 143 26.17 27.85 9.34
C LEU A 143 25.87 28.31 10.78
N SER A 144 26.15 27.48 11.79
CA SER A 144 25.88 27.79 13.21
C SER A 144 27.06 28.45 13.96
N ALA A 145 28.26 28.48 13.39
CA ALA A 145 29.46 29.02 14.04
C ALA A 145 29.64 30.52 13.77
N ARG A 146 29.03 31.36 14.61
CA ARG A 146 29.07 32.84 14.55
C ARG A 146 30.14 33.37 15.52
N ASN A 147 31.38 33.61 15.06
CA ASN A 147 32.36 34.45 15.79
C ASN A 147 33.50 35.00 14.89
N VAL A 148 33.17 36.02 14.10
CA VAL A 148 34.10 36.86 13.30
C VAL A 148 34.71 38.09 14.05
N PRO A 149 34.27 38.57 15.24
CA PRO A 149 34.77 39.84 15.80
C PRO A 149 36.27 39.89 16.20
N VAL A 150 36.87 38.76 16.60
CA VAL A 150 38.24 38.75 17.16
C VAL A 150 39.29 39.03 16.07
N PHE A 151 39.02 38.60 14.83
CA PHE A 151 39.95 38.77 13.70
C PHE A 151 40.02 40.23 13.22
N LEU A 152 38.90 40.97 13.30
CA LEU A 152 38.83 42.39 12.93
C LEU A 152 39.63 43.29 13.88
N PHE A 153 39.65 42.99 15.19
CA PHE A 153 40.41 43.78 16.17
C PHE A 153 41.93 43.65 15.97
N VAL A 154 42.43 42.45 15.68
CA VAL A 154 43.86 42.20 15.40
C VAL A 154 44.28 42.86 14.07
N PHE A 155 43.41 42.86 13.06
CA PHE A 155 43.69 43.50 11.78
C PHE A 155 43.71 45.04 11.88
N GLN A 156 42.85 45.61 12.74
CA GLN A 156 42.79 47.05 12.98
C GLN A 156 44.04 47.56 13.73
N GLN A 157 44.57 46.78 14.69
CA GLN A 157 45.84 47.07 15.38
C GLN A 157 47.05 46.99 14.44
N TYR A 158 47.07 45.97 13.56
CA TYR A 158 48.15 45.81 12.58
C TYR A 158 48.18 46.93 11.54
N ALA A 159 47.02 47.45 11.12
CA ALA A 159 46.92 48.58 10.21
C ALA A 159 47.42 49.91 10.83
N ALA A 160 47.13 50.14 12.12
CA ALA A 160 47.57 51.33 12.84
C ALA A 160 49.10 51.40 12.99
N ILE A 161 49.75 50.25 13.27
CA ILE A 161 51.21 50.15 13.39
C ILE A 161 51.90 50.41 12.05
N ARG A 162 51.29 50.00 10.93
CA ARG A 162 51.87 50.17 9.59
C ARG A 162 51.75 51.60 9.06
N LEU A 163 50.70 52.33 9.45
CA LEU A 163 50.50 53.74 9.08
C LEU A 163 51.45 54.70 9.81
N HIS A 164 51.85 54.39 11.04
CA HIS A 164 52.76 55.24 11.81
C HIS A 164 54.21 55.23 11.27
N LYS A 165 54.55 54.28 10.40
CA LYS A 165 55.92 54.12 9.85
C LYS A 165 56.21 55.00 8.62
N ARG A 166 55.28 55.85 8.16
CA ARG A 166 55.43 56.65 6.93
C ARG A 166 55.58 58.17 7.10
N HIS A 167 55.41 58.72 8.28
CA HIS A 167 55.65 60.16 8.50
C HIS A 167 56.28 60.42 9.86
N SER A 168 57.55 60.85 9.85
CA SER A 168 58.11 61.86 10.76
C SER A 168 59.64 61.77 10.76
N SER A 169 60.27 62.63 9.97
CA SER A 169 61.70 62.89 10.01
C SER A 169 61.94 64.05 10.97
N ASN A 170 62.01 63.75 12.28
CA ASN A 170 62.51 64.69 13.29
C ASN A 170 62.97 63.94 14.55
N ASP A 171 64.29 63.78 14.72
CA ASP A 171 64.89 62.85 15.71
C ASP A 171 64.85 63.37 17.17
N GLN A 172 64.48 64.63 17.40
CA GLN A 172 64.26 65.13 18.77
C GLN A 172 62.88 64.76 19.34
N ILE A 173 61.84 64.68 18.51
CA ILE A 173 60.48 64.30 18.95
C ILE A 173 60.41 62.80 19.29
N LYS A 174 61.19 61.95 18.60
CA LYS A 174 61.25 60.51 18.87
C LYS A 174 61.74 60.18 20.28
N ARG A 175 62.64 60.97 20.88
CA ARG A 175 63.17 60.66 22.22
C ARG A 175 62.19 61.00 23.34
N LEU A 176 61.44 62.10 23.20
CA LEU A 176 60.41 62.49 24.18
C LEU A 176 59.16 61.61 24.08
N ILE A 177 58.71 61.30 22.85
CA ILE A 177 57.59 60.36 22.65
C ILE A 177 57.97 58.96 23.13
N ASN A 178 59.20 58.49 22.94
CA ASN A 178 59.59 57.13 23.34
C ASN A 178 59.72 56.98 24.86
N ASP A 179 60.14 58.01 25.61
CA ASP A 179 60.23 57.93 27.07
C ASP A 179 58.83 57.98 27.74
N GLU A 180 57.96 58.87 27.27
CA GLU A 180 56.58 58.99 27.77
C GLU A 180 55.69 57.82 27.31
N ALA A 181 55.88 57.34 26.07
CA ALA A 181 55.26 56.11 25.61
C ALA A 181 55.79 54.89 26.37
N SER A 182 57.08 54.79 26.71
CA SER A 182 57.58 53.65 27.48
C SER A 182 57.00 53.59 28.89
N LYS A 183 56.83 54.73 29.57
CA LYS A 183 56.21 54.81 30.90
C LYS A 183 54.73 54.49 30.85
N THR A 184 54.02 54.98 29.84
CA THR A 184 52.59 54.69 29.63
C THR A 184 52.36 53.24 29.21
N VAL A 185 53.25 52.67 28.39
CA VAL A 185 53.22 51.26 28.00
C VAL A 185 53.52 50.38 29.21
N LYS A 186 54.51 50.72 30.03
CA LYS A 186 54.85 49.94 31.23
C LYS A 186 53.72 49.95 32.27
N SER A 187 53.13 51.12 32.55
CA SER A 187 52.01 51.19 33.49
C SER A 187 50.75 50.48 32.96
N LYS A 188 50.47 50.55 31.66
CA LYS A 188 49.40 49.77 31.02
C LYS A 188 49.71 48.28 31.01
N MET A 189 50.97 47.89 30.83
CA MET A 189 51.41 46.50 30.81
C MET A 189 51.37 45.87 32.21
N ASP A 190 51.71 46.63 33.25
CA ASP A 190 51.55 46.21 34.65
C ASP A 190 50.06 46.09 35.03
N ALA A 191 49.21 47.04 34.59
CA ALA A 191 47.76 46.96 34.76
C ALA A 191 47.12 45.81 33.95
N GLN A 192 47.67 45.51 32.77
CA GLN A 192 47.20 44.40 31.93
C GLN A 192 47.69 43.06 32.49
N SER A 193 48.87 43.02 33.12
CA SER A 193 49.38 41.83 33.81
C SER A 193 48.56 41.50 35.06
N SER A 194 48.11 42.50 35.82
CA SER A 194 47.20 42.26 36.96
C SER A 194 45.83 41.77 36.50
N GLN A 195 45.27 42.33 35.41
CA GLN A 195 44.05 41.81 34.78
C GLN A 195 44.23 40.39 34.24
N PHE A 196 45.41 40.07 33.68
CA PHE A 196 45.69 38.73 33.18
C PHE A 196 45.73 37.71 34.32
N ASN A 197 46.37 38.04 35.45
CA ASN A 197 46.42 37.16 36.62
C ASN A 197 45.02 36.94 37.23
N GLU A 198 44.17 37.98 37.26
CA GLU A 198 42.77 37.83 37.67
C GLU A 198 41.98 36.93 36.69
N LEU A 199 42.21 37.08 35.39
CA LEU A 199 41.57 36.26 34.37
C LEU A 199 42.00 34.78 34.50
N THR A 200 43.29 34.51 34.73
CA THR A 200 43.81 33.16 34.96
C THR A 200 43.12 32.52 36.19
N HIS A 201 43.00 33.26 37.30
CA HIS A 201 42.32 32.76 38.49
C HIS A 201 40.81 32.50 38.26
N ARG A 202 40.16 33.31 37.41
CA ARG A 202 38.77 33.05 36.97
C ARG A 202 38.67 31.83 36.08
N ILE A 203 39.64 31.60 35.18
CA ILE A 203 39.69 30.41 34.33
C ILE A 203 39.87 29.15 35.18
N ASP A 204 40.79 29.17 36.16
CA ASP A 204 41.04 28.02 37.04
C ASP A 204 39.81 27.65 37.89
N SER A 205 39.11 28.66 38.44
CA SER A 205 37.88 28.44 39.19
C SER A 205 36.71 27.98 38.31
N LEU A 206 36.58 28.48 37.09
CA LEU A 206 35.60 27.99 36.11
C LEU A 206 35.91 26.55 35.68
N GLN A 207 37.19 26.20 35.52
CA GLN A 207 37.59 24.83 35.20
C GLN A 207 37.30 23.87 36.35
N ALA A 208 37.57 24.27 37.60
CA ALA A 208 37.20 23.49 38.79
C ALA A 208 35.67 23.29 38.91
N SER A 209 34.88 24.35 38.66
CA SER A 209 33.42 24.25 38.65
C SER A 209 32.89 23.38 37.51
N ALA A 210 33.50 23.44 36.32
CA ALA A 210 33.15 22.58 35.19
C ALA A 210 33.41 21.09 35.50
N ILE A 211 34.51 20.77 36.18
CA ILE A 211 34.82 19.41 36.64
C ILE A 211 33.77 18.93 37.65
N GLU A 212 33.35 19.79 38.59
CA GLU A 212 32.30 19.43 39.56
C GLU A 212 30.94 19.19 38.90
N VAL A 213 30.56 20.02 37.91
CA VAL A 213 29.32 19.86 37.16
C VAL A 213 29.33 18.57 36.33
N ASP A 214 30.46 18.23 35.69
CA ASP A 214 30.62 16.97 34.96
C ASP A 214 30.48 15.75 35.88
N ASP A 215 31.08 15.79 37.08
CA ASP A 215 30.96 14.68 38.05
C ASP A 215 29.54 14.52 38.58
N ARG A 216 28.82 15.64 38.84
CA ARG A 216 27.40 15.61 39.21
C ARG A 216 26.52 15.08 38.08
N LEU A 217 26.80 15.48 36.84
CA LEU A 217 26.06 15.00 35.67
C LEU A 217 26.27 13.49 35.48
N LYS A 218 27.50 13.01 35.59
CA LYS A 218 27.83 11.57 35.50
C LYS A 218 27.13 10.76 36.57
N LYS A 219 27.16 11.22 37.83
CA LYS A 219 26.45 10.54 38.94
C LYS A 219 24.94 10.53 38.73
N GLY A 220 24.35 11.67 38.37
CA GLY A 220 22.92 11.77 38.10
C GLY A 220 22.48 10.91 36.91
N LEU A 221 23.29 10.86 35.84
CA LEU A 221 23.03 10.01 34.68
C LEU A 221 23.12 8.53 35.04
N HIS A 222 24.10 8.13 35.87
CA HIS A 222 24.28 6.74 36.27
C HIS A 222 23.15 6.26 37.19
N GLU A 223 22.72 7.10 38.13
CA GLU A 223 21.61 6.83 39.03
C GLU A 223 20.28 6.74 38.25
N ALA A 224 20.00 7.69 37.36
CA ALA A 224 18.83 7.66 36.48
C ALA A 224 18.83 6.44 35.54
N ALA A 225 19.98 6.09 34.95
CA ALA A 225 20.13 4.92 34.10
C ALA A 225 19.90 3.62 34.90
N SER A 226 20.47 3.50 36.11
CA SER A 226 20.28 2.32 36.96
C SER A 226 18.82 2.13 37.38
N LYS A 227 18.13 3.24 37.72
CA LYS A 227 16.71 3.22 38.07
C LYS A 227 15.86 2.79 36.88
N ALA A 228 16.10 3.37 35.70
CA ALA A 228 15.41 2.99 34.47
C ALA A 228 15.64 1.51 34.10
N VAL A 229 16.87 1.00 34.25
CA VAL A 229 17.17 -0.43 34.04
C VAL A 229 16.41 -1.30 35.04
N SER A 230 16.36 -0.93 36.33
CA SER A 230 15.62 -1.68 37.34
C SER A 230 14.10 -1.66 37.11
N ASP A 231 13.54 -0.53 36.67
CA ASP A 231 12.12 -0.41 36.36
C ASP A 231 11.75 -1.24 35.12
N ILE A 232 12.63 -1.30 34.11
CA ILE A 232 12.45 -2.18 32.94
C ILE A 232 12.55 -3.64 33.36
N GLU A 233 13.50 -4.00 34.22
CA GLU A 233 13.71 -5.38 34.65
C GLU A 233 12.56 -5.90 35.54
N ASN A 234 12.06 -5.04 36.43
CA ASN A 234 10.88 -5.33 37.25
C ASN A 234 9.60 -5.43 36.41
N ASN A 235 9.47 -4.63 35.35
CA ASN A 235 8.31 -4.67 34.44
C ASN A 235 8.45 -5.69 33.29
N LYS A 236 9.62 -6.28 33.09
CA LYS A 236 9.86 -7.24 32.00
C LYS A 236 8.94 -8.46 32.13
N ALA A 237 8.76 -8.97 33.34
CA ALA A 237 7.90 -10.13 33.58
C ALA A 237 6.42 -9.83 33.29
N SER A 238 5.92 -8.65 33.68
CA SER A 238 4.53 -8.25 33.43
C SER A 238 4.26 -7.93 31.96
N ILE A 239 5.19 -7.26 31.27
CA ILE A 239 5.09 -6.97 29.83
C ILE A 239 5.14 -8.26 29.01
N ILE A 240 6.04 -9.20 29.37
CA ILE A 240 6.10 -10.51 28.69
C ILE A 240 4.82 -11.32 28.94
N ALA A 241 4.27 -11.27 30.16
CA ALA A 241 3.02 -11.95 30.48
C ALA A 241 1.85 -11.39 29.67
N SER A 242 1.68 -10.06 29.60
CA SER A 242 0.61 -9.43 28.82
C SER A 242 0.78 -9.69 27.32
N PHE A 243 1.99 -9.59 26.77
CA PHE A 243 2.24 -9.93 25.37
C PHE A 243 1.94 -11.39 25.04
N LYS A 244 2.23 -12.31 25.96
CA LYS A 244 1.95 -13.74 25.76
C LYS A 244 0.45 -14.01 25.80
N GLU A 245 -0.28 -13.33 26.66
CA GLU A 245 -1.74 -13.38 26.74
C GLU A 245 -2.39 -12.78 25.48
N ASP A 246 -1.95 -11.60 25.06
CA ASP A 246 -2.42 -10.94 23.83
C ASP A 246 -2.11 -11.79 22.58
N ALA A 247 -0.92 -12.37 22.50
CA ALA A 247 -0.55 -13.27 21.41
C ALA A 247 -1.38 -14.56 21.40
N ALA A 248 -1.70 -15.12 22.59
CA ALA A 248 -2.56 -16.29 22.69
C ALA A 248 -4.00 -15.96 22.25
N ASN A 249 -4.52 -14.80 22.66
CA ASN A 249 -5.84 -14.31 22.26
C ASN A 249 -5.91 -14.03 20.75
N ALA A 250 -4.89 -13.38 20.17
CA ALA A 250 -4.80 -13.14 18.73
C ALA A 250 -4.74 -14.44 17.92
N VAL A 251 -4.00 -15.46 18.41
CA VAL A 251 -3.95 -16.78 17.75
C VAL A 251 -5.31 -17.49 17.81
N LEU A 252 -6.05 -17.37 18.92
CA LEU A 252 -7.40 -17.90 19.03
C LEU A 252 -8.35 -17.20 18.05
N GLU A 253 -8.29 -15.87 17.96
CA GLU A 253 -9.08 -15.06 17.04
C GLU A 253 -8.79 -15.40 15.56
N VAL A 254 -7.51 -15.54 15.19
CA VAL A 254 -7.09 -15.96 13.84
C VAL A 254 -7.60 -17.37 13.52
N LYS A 255 -7.57 -18.29 14.50
CA LYS A 255 -8.08 -19.65 14.32
C LYS A 255 -9.60 -19.67 14.16
N GLU A 256 -10.33 -18.83 14.89
CA GLU A 256 -11.78 -18.70 14.75
C GLU A 256 -12.18 -18.06 13.41
N SER A 257 -11.53 -16.96 13.02
CA SER A 257 -11.78 -16.32 11.72
C SER A 257 -11.47 -17.26 10.55
N ALA A 258 -10.40 -18.07 10.61
CA ALA A 258 -10.11 -19.08 9.59
C ALA A 258 -11.20 -20.16 9.47
N LYS A 259 -11.81 -20.59 10.59
CA LYS A 259 -12.94 -21.53 10.56
C LYS A 259 -14.18 -20.91 9.91
N LEU A 260 -14.46 -19.65 10.22
CA LEU A 260 -15.59 -18.92 9.67
C LEU A 260 -15.40 -18.60 8.19
N GLU A 261 -14.17 -18.36 7.74
CA GLU A 261 -13.85 -18.18 6.32
C GLU A 261 -14.20 -19.43 5.50
N LYS A 262 -13.94 -20.63 6.03
CA LYS A 262 -14.37 -21.87 5.37
C LYS A 262 -15.88 -21.93 5.22
N ALA A 263 -16.64 -21.55 6.25
CA ALA A 263 -18.09 -21.47 6.18
C ALA A 263 -18.55 -20.43 5.15
N ARG A 264 -17.88 -19.28 5.06
CA ARG A 264 -18.12 -18.24 4.05
C ARG A 264 -17.93 -18.77 2.63
N LEU A 265 -16.83 -19.48 2.40
CA LEU A 265 -16.54 -20.10 1.09
C LEU A 265 -17.58 -21.17 0.73
N GLN A 266 -18.04 -21.96 1.70
CA GLN A 266 -19.10 -22.93 1.48
C GLN A 266 -20.42 -22.28 1.06
N TRP A 267 -20.85 -21.20 1.73
CA TRP A 267 -22.06 -20.47 1.35
C TRP A 267 -21.93 -19.80 -0.01
N LYS A 268 -20.75 -19.23 -0.32
CA LYS A 268 -20.45 -18.69 -1.65
C LYS A 268 -20.53 -19.76 -2.73
N SER A 269 -19.98 -20.95 -2.48
CA SER A 269 -20.04 -22.09 -3.39
C SER A 269 -21.49 -22.57 -3.59
N LYS A 270 -22.26 -22.75 -2.52
CA LYS A 270 -23.69 -23.11 -2.57
C LYS A 270 -24.50 -22.10 -3.36
N ARG A 271 -24.33 -20.80 -3.08
CA ARG A 271 -25.00 -19.72 -3.83
C ARG A 271 -24.70 -19.82 -5.33
N ASN A 272 -23.44 -20.02 -5.70
CA ASN A 272 -23.05 -20.16 -7.10
C ASN A 272 -23.64 -21.43 -7.74
N GLY A 273 -23.69 -22.54 -7.01
CA GLY A 273 -24.36 -23.77 -7.46
C GLY A 273 -25.86 -23.60 -7.71
N HIS A 274 -26.56 -22.90 -6.82
CA HIS A 274 -27.98 -22.57 -6.99
C HIS A 274 -28.22 -21.55 -8.11
N CYS A 275 -27.34 -20.56 -8.27
CA CYS A 275 -27.38 -19.62 -9.39
C CYS A 275 -27.21 -20.35 -10.74
N TRP A 276 -26.24 -21.26 -10.84
CA TRP A 276 -26.06 -22.07 -12.05
C TRP A 276 -27.27 -22.98 -12.32
N SER A 277 -27.81 -23.61 -11.28
CA SER A 277 -29.03 -24.43 -11.39
C SER A 277 -30.24 -23.61 -11.83
N PHE A 278 -30.37 -22.39 -11.32
CA PHE A 278 -31.42 -21.44 -11.72
C PHE A 278 -31.29 -21.11 -13.22
N TRP A 279 -30.12 -20.67 -13.67
CA TRP A 279 -29.90 -20.34 -15.08
C TRP A 279 -30.13 -21.52 -16.01
N LEU A 280 -29.62 -22.70 -15.67
CA LEU A 280 -29.83 -23.91 -16.46
C LEU A 280 -31.33 -24.23 -16.57
N SER A 281 -32.06 -24.20 -15.46
CA SER A 281 -33.50 -24.48 -15.45
C SER A 281 -34.32 -23.42 -16.17
N LEU A 282 -33.92 -22.15 -16.09
CA LEU A 282 -34.54 -21.05 -16.82
C LEU A 282 -34.34 -21.20 -18.33
N THR A 283 -33.15 -21.59 -18.77
CA THR A 283 -32.87 -21.88 -20.18
C THR A 283 -33.72 -23.04 -20.69
N VAL A 284 -33.84 -24.13 -19.92
CA VAL A 284 -34.70 -25.27 -20.26
C VAL A 284 -36.17 -24.84 -20.35
N LEU A 285 -36.64 -24.00 -19.42
CA LEU A 285 -38.01 -23.47 -19.42
C LEU A 285 -38.27 -22.60 -20.66
N LEU A 286 -37.37 -21.66 -20.97
CA LEU A 286 -37.50 -20.78 -22.14
C LEU A 286 -37.47 -21.59 -23.44
N PHE A 287 -36.56 -22.57 -23.54
CA PHE A 287 -36.51 -23.48 -24.66
C PHE A 287 -37.83 -24.26 -24.81
N ALA A 288 -38.36 -24.81 -23.71
CA ALA A 288 -39.63 -25.53 -23.75
C ALA A 288 -40.79 -24.61 -24.18
N LEU A 289 -40.86 -23.37 -23.66
CA LEU A 289 -41.94 -22.43 -23.96
C LEU A 289 -41.87 -21.83 -25.37
N ILE A 290 -40.68 -21.73 -25.98
CA ILE A 290 -40.51 -21.09 -27.29
C ILE A 290 -40.35 -22.14 -28.39
N CYS A 291 -39.39 -23.06 -28.23
CA CYS A 291 -39.01 -23.98 -29.29
C CYS A 291 -40.06 -25.06 -29.53
N ILE A 292 -40.74 -25.57 -28.49
CA ILE A 292 -41.76 -26.61 -28.67
C ILE A 292 -43.00 -26.05 -29.39
N PRO A 293 -43.60 -24.91 -28.98
CA PRO A 293 -44.71 -24.33 -29.74
C PRO A 293 -44.31 -23.92 -31.15
N TYR A 294 -43.11 -23.37 -31.34
CA TYR A 294 -42.60 -23.04 -32.66
C TYR A 294 -42.52 -24.27 -33.57
N GLN A 295 -41.93 -25.37 -33.08
CA GLN A 295 -41.85 -26.63 -33.83
C GLN A 295 -43.25 -27.21 -34.10
N ALA A 296 -44.17 -27.12 -33.15
CA ALA A 296 -45.54 -27.59 -33.33
C ALA A 296 -46.28 -26.81 -34.44
N ILE A 297 -46.04 -25.50 -34.56
CA ILE A 297 -46.57 -24.67 -35.64
C ILE A 297 -45.89 -25.02 -36.97
N ALA A 298 -44.56 -25.20 -36.99
CA ALA A 298 -43.83 -25.54 -38.21
C ALA A 298 -44.22 -26.92 -38.77
N SER A 299 -44.38 -27.93 -37.91
CA SER A 299 -44.72 -29.31 -38.27
C SER A 299 -46.22 -29.63 -38.18
N HIS A 300 -47.11 -28.63 -38.15
CA HIS A 300 -48.55 -28.86 -37.94
C HIS A 300 -49.15 -29.84 -38.96
N ALA A 301 -48.73 -29.79 -40.22
CA ALA A 301 -49.20 -30.69 -41.27
C ALA A 301 -48.82 -32.15 -41.02
N GLU A 302 -47.58 -32.40 -40.57
CA GLU A 302 -47.09 -33.74 -40.22
C GLU A 302 -47.85 -34.30 -39.01
N ILE A 303 -48.09 -33.45 -38.00
CA ILE A 303 -48.85 -33.82 -36.80
C ILE A 303 -50.29 -34.20 -37.17
N ILE A 304 -50.97 -33.39 -38.00
CA ILE A 304 -52.34 -33.69 -38.47
C ILE A 304 -52.37 -35.01 -39.24
N ASN A 305 -51.41 -35.23 -40.14
CA ASN A 305 -51.30 -36.48 -40.90
C ASN A 305 -51.02 -37.69 -40.00
N PHE A 306 -50.17 -37.55 -38.98
CA PHE A 306 -49.90 -38.60 -38.01
C PHE A 306 -51.15 -38.95 -37.19
N VAL A 307 -51.85 -37.95 -36.65
CA VAL A 307 -53.09 -38.14 -35.89
C VAL A 307 -54.17 -38.79 -36.76
N ALA A 308 -54.28 -38.39 -38.04
CA ALA A 308 -55.20 -39.02 -38.98
C ALA A 308 -54.86 -40.50 -39.24
N LYS A 309 -53.57 -40.83 -39.43
CA LYS A 309 -53.10 -42.22 -39.61
C LYS A 309 -53.40 -43.08 -38.38
N VAL A 310 -53.02 -42.62 -37.19
CA VAL A 310 -53.25 -43.36 -35.93
C VAL A 310 -54.76 -43.53 -35.67
N SER A 311 -55.55 -42.49 -35.90
CA SER A 311 -57.01 -42.54 -35.74
C SER A 311 -57.66 -43.55 -36.71
N ASN A 312 -57.20 -43.62 -37.96
CA ASN A 312 -57.71 -44.58 -38.94
C ASN A 312 -57.31 -46.03 -38.58
N LEU A 313 -56.07 -46.26 -38.12
CA LEU A 313 -55.62 -47.57 -37.66
C LEU A 313 -56.42 -48.05 -36.44
N PHE A 314 -56.69 -47.15 -35.50
CA PHE A 314 -57.51 -47.46 -34.32
C PHE A 314 -58.97 -47.76 -34.69
N ALA A 315 -59.55 -47.01 -35.64
CA ALA A 315 -60.90 -47.30 -36.13
C ALA A 315 -60.98 -48.66 -36.83
N GLN A 316 -59.95 -49.03 -37.61
CA GLN A 316 -59.84 -50.35 -38.24
C GLN A 316 -59.73 -51.48 -37.22
N SER A 317 -58.97 -51.30 -36.13
CA SER A 317 -58.83 -52.34 -35.10
C SER A 317 -60.11 -52.57 -34.28
N LEU A 318 -61.01 -51.58 -34.22
CA LEU A 318 -62.29 -51.71 -33.53
C LEU A 318 -63.40 -52.31 -34.38
N ASN A 319 -63.22 -52.39 -35.71
CA ASN A 319 -64.21 -52.91 -36.64
C ASN A 319 -63.76 -54.17 -37.42
N PRO A 320 -63.19 -55.22 -36.77
CA PRO A 320 -62.78 -56.42 -37.48
C PRO A 320 -63.96 -57.24 -38.03
N ILE A 321 -65.20 -56.96 -37.61
CA ILE A 321 -66.41 -57.75 -37.91
C ILE A 321 -67.15 -57.26 -39.18
N ALA A 322 -66.83 -56.06 -39.70
CA ALA A 322 -67.56 -55.46 -40.83
C ALA A 322 -67.07 -55.92 -42.23
N ASN A 323 -66.11 -56.85 -42.30
CA ASN A 323 -65.57 -57.34 -43.58
C ASN A 323 -66.50 -58.32 -44.32
N SER A 324 -67.70 -58.58 -43.81
CA SER A 324 -68.69 -59.41 -44.49
C SER A 324 -70.00 -58.65 -44.65
N SER A 325 -70.32 -58.34 -45.89
CA SER A 325 -71.57 -57.78 -46.44
C SER A 325 -71.68 -56.26 -46.58
N SER A 326 -71.77 -55.89 -47.85
CA SER A 326 -71.95 -54.58 -48.46
C SER A 326 -73.26 -53.90 -48.04
N SER A 327 -73.19 -52.95 -47.12
CA SER A 327 -73.96 -51.70 -47.17
C SER A 327 -73.48 -50.78 -46.04
N GLN A 328 -73.00 -49.64 -46.48
CA GLN A 328 -72.11 -48.73 -45.79
C GLN A 328 -72.91 -47.77 -44.90
N GLU A 329 -73.59 -48.28 -43.88
CA GLU A 329 -74.01 -47.42 -42.76
C GLU A 329 -72.90 -47.42 -41.73
N ILE A 330 -72.06 -46.39 -41.78
CA ILE A 330 -71.08 -46.12 -40.71
C ILE A 330 -71.91 -45.87 -39.44
N SER A 331 -71.99 -46.88 -38.58
CA SER A 331 -72.66 -46.76 -37.29
C SER A 331 -72.13 -45.53 -36.55
N LEU A 332 -73.05 -44.64 -36.12
CA LEU A 332 -72.74 -43.39 -35.41
C LEU A 332 -71.76 -43.59 -34.25
N GLY A 333 -71.78 -44.77 -33.61
CA GLY A 333 -70.85 -45.12 -32.54
C GLY A 333 -69.38 -45.17 -32.99
N VAL A 334 -69.09 -45.67 -34.20
CA VAL A 334 -67.72 -45.78 -34.72
C VAL A 334 -67.14 -44.40 -35.00
N GLU A 335 -67.95 -43.47 -35.53
CA GLU A 335 -67.51 -42.11 -35.80
C GLU A 335 -67.29 -41.31 -34.49
N LEU A 336 -68.15 -41.51 -33.48
CA LEU A 336 -67.94 -40.92 -32.16
C LEU A 336 -66.63 -41.40 -31.52
N ILE A 337 -66.36 -42.71 -31.56
CA ILE A 337 -65.11 -43.27 -31.02
C ILE A 337 -63.90 -42.72 -31.78
N ARG A 338 -64.01 -42.55 -33.10
CA ARG A 338 -62.95 -41.94 -33.93
C ARG A 338 -62.65 -40.49 -33.52
N GLN A 339 -63.69 -39.69 -33.27
CA GLN A 339 -63.55 -38.29 -32.86
C GLN A 339 -62.99 -38.16 -31.43
N VAL A 340 -63.49 -38.97 -30.50
CA VAL A 340 -62.97 -39.03 -29.12
C VAL A 340 -61.51 -39.48 -29.10
N GLY A 341 -61.15 -40.46 -29.93
CA GLY A 341 -59.76 -40.91 -30.09
C GLY A 341 -58.83 -39.77 -30.52
N LYS A 342 -59.20 -38.99 -31.56
CA LYS A 342 -58.41 -37.83 -32.00
C LYS A 342 -58.23 -36.80 -30.90
N LEU A 343 -59.31 -36.49 -30.17
CA LEU A 343 -59.24 -35.53 -29.07
C LEU A 343 -58.32 -36.04 -27.95
N PHE A 344 -58.40 -37.33 -27.61
CA PHE A 344 -57.56 -37.94 -26.59
C PHE A 344 -56.06 -37.89 -26.97
N PHE A 345 -55.73 -38.26 -28.21
CA PHE A 345 -54.35 -38.22 -28.72
C PHE A 345 -53.74 -36.81 -28.74
N LEU A 346 -54.57 -35.78 -28.90
CA LEU A 346 -54.11 -34.38 -28.84
C LEU A 346 -54.00 -33.87 -27.39
N THR A 347 -54.98 -34.19 -26.54
CA THR A 347 -55.08 -33.65 -25.18
C THR A 347 -54.07 -34.26 -24.23
N VAL A 348 -53.79 -35.57 -24.31
CA VAL A 348 -52.87 -36.24 -23.38
C VAL A 348 -51.44 -35.67 -23.44
N PRO A 349 -50.79 -35.54 -24.62
CA PRO A 349 -49.47 -34.92 -24.71
C PRO A 349 -49.45 -33.47 -24.23
N LEU A 350 -50.54 -32.72 -24.45
CA LEU A 350 -50.65 -31.33 -24.03
C LEU A 350 -50.73 -31.21 -22.50
N VAL A 351 -51.48 -32.09 -21.84
CA VAL A 351 -51.53 -32.18 -20.37
C VAL A 351 -50.16 -32.57 -19.80
N ILE A 352 -49.49 -33.56 -20.40
CA ILE A 352 -48.14 -33.98 -19.98
C ILE A 352 -47.15 -32.83 -20.15
N TYR A 353 -47.19 -32.12 -21.28
CA TYR A 353 -46.36 -30.94 -21.54
C TYR A 353 -46.56 -29.85 -20.49
N PHE A 354 -47.82 -29.48 -20.21
CA PHE A 354 -48.12 -28.49 -19.17
C PHE A 354 -47.63 -28.93 -17.79
N TRP A 355 -47.76 -30.22 -17.47
CA TRP A 355 -47.28 -30.78 -16.21
C TRP A 355 -45.76 -30.71 -16.08
N ILE A 356 -45.02 -31.03 -17.15
CA ILE A 356 -43.56 -30.87 -17.20
C ILE A 356 -43.18 -29.40 -17.02
N CYS A 357 -43.81 -28.47 -17.74
CA CYS A 357 -43.57 -27.03 -17.57
C CYS A 357 -43.81 -26.59 -16.12
N ARG A 358 -44.90 -27.06 -15.49
CA ARG A 358 -45.19 -26.78 -14.07
C ARG A 358 -44.08 -27.29 -13.15
N LEU A 359 -43.54 -28.49 -13.38
CA LEU A 359 -42.43 -29.03 -12.60
C LEU A 359 -41.15 -28.20 -12.77
N VAL A 360 -40.83 -27.79 -14.00
CA VAL A 360 -39.66 -26.95 -14.29
C VAL A 360 -39.81 -25.59 -13.61
N VAL A 361 -40.96 -24.93 -13.70
CA VAL A 361 -41.23 -23.66 -13.00
C VAL A 361 -41.04 -23.82 -11.48
N ARG A 362 -41.57 -24.90 -10.89
CA ARG A 362 -41.37 -25.19 -9.46
C ARG A 362 -39.88 -25.34 -9.10
N TYR A 363 -39.10 -25.97 -9.99
CA TYR A 363 -37.65 -26.12 -9.80
C TYR A 363 -36.90 -24.80 -9.92
N VAL A 364 -37.27 -23.95 -10.88
CA VAL A 364 -36.71 -22.59 -11.06
C VAL A 364 -36.94 -21.77 -9.79
N LEU A 365 -38.19 -21.72 -9.30
CA LEU A 365 -38.53 -20.99 -8.07
C LEU A 365 -37.79 -21.51 -6.85
N ARG A 366 -37.67 -22.84 -6.70
CA ARG A 366 -36.88 -23.44 -5.63
C ARG A 366 -35.41 -23.04 -5.69
N SER A 367 -34.82 -23.02 -6.89
CA SER A 367 -33.42 -22.63 -7.09
C SER A 367 -33.20 -21.14 -6.77
N LEU A 368 -34.15 -20.28 -7.13
CA LEU A 368 -34.14 -18.86 -6.81
C LEU A 368 -34.17 -18.64 -5.28
N VAL A 369 -35.11 -19.29 -4.57
CA VAL A 369 -35.23 -19.18 -3.11
C VAL A 369 -33.95 -19.68 -2.40
N LEU A 370 -33.37 -20.80 -2.86
CA LEU A 370 -32.12 -21.33 -2.29
C LEU A 370 -30.91 -20.41 -2.56
N MET A 371 -30.91 -19.71 -3.69
CA MET A 371 -29.90 -18.72 -4.00
C MET A 371 -29.99 -17.51 -3.06
N ASP A 372 -31.21 -17.01 -2.83
CA ASP A 372 -31.46 -15.88 -1.92
C ASP A 372 -31.12 -16.23 -0.48
N ASP A 373 -31.50 -17.43 0.01
CA ASP A 373 -31.11 -17.93 1.33
C ASP A 373 -29.59 -17.97 1.51
N ALA A 374 -28.87 -18.57 0.57
CA ALA A 374 -27.42 -18.62 0.62
C ALA A 374 -26.77 -17.22 0.57
N SER A 375 -27.42 -16.26 -0.11
CA SER A 375 -26.97 -14.87 -0.15
C SER A 375 -27.18 -14.17 1.20
N GLN A 376 -28.35 -14.32 1.82
CA GLN A 376 -28.65 -13.73 3.13
C GLN A 376 -27.72 -14.27 4.21
N ARG A 377 -27.54 -15.60 4.29
CA ARG A 377 -26.62 -16.21 5.27
C ARG A 377 -25.17 -15.77 5.10
N ARG A 378 -24.75 -15.54 3.85
CA ARG A 378 -23.41 -14.98 3.58
C ARG A 378 -23.28 -13.55 4.11
N VAL A 379 -24.28 -12.70 3.88
CA VAL A 379 -24.25 -11.31 4.36
C VAL A 379 -24.19 -11.27 5.89
N VAL A 380 -25.00 -12.06 6.58
CA VAL A 380 -24.99 -12.15 8.05
C VAL A 380 -23.61 -12.59 8.57
N LEU A 381 -23.00 -13.60 7.93
CA LEU A 381 -21.65 -14.05 8.28
C LEU A 381 -20.58 -12.99 8.00
N ASP A 382 -20.70 -12.26 6.89
CA ASP A 382 -19.77 -11.17 6.54
C ASP A 382 -19.88 -10.01 7.55
N THR A 383 -21.10 -9.66 7.99
CA THR A 383 -21.31 -8.67 9.06
C THR A 383 -20.69 -9.11 10.38
N TYR A 384 -20.84 -10.38 10.76
CA TYR A 384 -20.23 -10.91 11.98
C TYR A 384 -18.70 -10.85 11.95
N LEU A 385 -18.10 -11.26 10.83
CA LEU A 385 -16.64 -11.19 10.66
C LEU A 385 -16.14 -9.75 10.79
N ASN A 386 -16.87 -8.78 10.26
CA ASN A 386 -16.53 -7.36 10.41
C ASN A 386 -16.63 -6.91 11.88
N LEU A 387 -17.70 -7.28 12.59
CA LEU A 387 -17.89 -6.92 14.01
C LEU A 387 -16.82 -7.53 14.92
N ILE A 388 -16.37 -8.76 14.63
CA ILE A 388 -15.22 -9.37 15.33
C ILE A 388 -13.95 -8.58 15.02
N SER A 389 -13.69 -8.27 13.75
CA SER A 389 -12.46 -7.58 13.35
C SER A 389 -12.32 -6.17 13.93
N GLU A 390 -13.43 -5.54 14.27
CA GLU A 390 -13.47 -4.22 14.94
C GLU A 390 -13.37 -4.33 16.47
N GLY A 391 -13.37 -5.54 17.04
CA GLY A 391 -13.35 -5.77 18.49
C GLY A 391 -14.63 -5.32 19.21
N VAL A 392 -15.71 -5.05 18.45
CA VAL A 392 -16.99 -4.55 18.99
C VAL A 392 -17.91 -5.69 19.41
N ALA A 393 -17.74 -6.88 18.83
CA ALA A 393 -18.58 -8.05 19.11
C ALA A 393 -18.32 -8.61 20.51
N LYS A 394 -19.36 -8.62 21.36
CA LYS A 394 -19.34 -9.35 22.64
C LYS A 394 -19.64 -10.83 22.41
N GLU A 395 -19.27 -11.65 23.38
CA GLU A 395 -19.52 -13.09 23.34
C GLU A 395 -21.02 -13.44 23.33
N ASP A 396 -21.87 -12.57 23.89
CA ASP A 396 -23.34 -12.66 23.80
C ASP A 396 -23.85 -12.44 22.37
N ASP A 397 -23.22 -11.54 21.60
CA ASP A 397 -23.60 -11.26 20.21
C ASP A 397 -23.34 -12.48 19.32
N ARG A 398 -22.34 -13.30 19.65
CA ARG A 398 -22.05 -14.55 18.93
C ARG A 398 -23.22 -15.53 18.99
N GLN A 399 -23.87 -15.66 20.15
CA GLN A 399 -25.02 -16.55 20.29
C GLN A 399 -26.22 -16.04 19.48
N LEU A 400 -26.51 -14.75 19.57
CA LEU A 400 -27.57 -14.09 18.81
C LEU A 400 -27.35 -14.26 17.29
N LEU A 401 -26.10 -14.14 16.84
CA LEU A 401 -25.77 -14.20 15.43
C LEU A 401 -25.74 -15.63 14.89
N LEU A 402 -25.28 -16.61 15.68
CA LEU A 402 -25.47 -18.03 15.36
C LEU A 402 -26.96 -18.36 15.26
N GLN A 403 -27.78 -17.86 16.18
CA GLN A 403 -29.22 -18.03 16.12
C GLN A 403 -29.81 -17.38 14.85
N ALA A 404 -29.33 -16.20 14.45
CA ALA A 404 -29.74 -15.53 13.22
C ALA A 404 -29.34 -16.30 11.94
N ILE A 405 -28.15 -16.91 11.90
CA ILE A 405 -27.66 -17.70 10.75
C ILE A 405 -28.48 -19.00 10.56
N PHE A 406 -28.99 -19.57 11.65
CA PHE A 406 -29.79 -20.79 11.62
C PHE A 406 -31.30 -20.55 11.66
N ALA A 407 -31.75 -19.31 11.83
CA ALA A 407 -33.15 -18.97 11.79
C ALA A 407 -33.73 -19.25 10.40
N PRO A 408 -34.99 -19.75 10.31
CA PRO A 408 -35.69 -19.84 9.05
C PRO A 408 -35.87 -18.45 8.45
N LEU A 409 -35.81 -18.32 7.11
CA LEU A 409 -36.03 -17.03 6.46
C LEU A 409 -37.42 -16.51 6.79
N PRO A 410 -37.59 -15.18 6.94
CA PRO A 410 -38.90 -14.58 7.09
C PRO A 410 -39.82 -15.00 5.94
N GLY A 411 -40.99 -15.54 6.29
CA GLY A 411 -41.98 -16.03 5.31
C GLY A 411 -41.90 -17.53 4.99
N HIS A 412 -40.85 -18.23 5.42
CA HIS A 412 -40.88 -19.69 5.54
C HIS A 412 -41.34 -19.97 6.97
N GLY A 413 -42.52 -20.57 7.15
CA GLY A 413 -43.20 -20.69 8.45
C GLY A 413 -42.32 -21.22 9.58
N GLU A 414 -42.76 -21.06 10.83
CA GLU A 414 -42.02 -21.44 12.05
C GLU A 414 -41.55 -22.90 12.05
N ALA A 415 -40.47 -23.18 11.32
CA ALA A 415 -39.71 -24.39 11.46
C ALA A 415 -38.86 -24.22 12.73
N ARG A 416 -39.51 -24.15 13.89
CA ARG A 416 -38.86 -24.51 15.13
C ARG A 416 -38.40 -25.93 14.92
N ILE A 417 -37.08 -26.10 14.83
CA ILE A 417 -36.47 -27.41 14.97
C ILE A 417 -36.73 -27.78 16.43
N ASP A 418 -37.79 -28.54 16.69
CA ASP A 418 -38.00 -29.17 17.99
C ASP A 418 -36.88 -30.18 18.17
N LEU A 419 -35.76 -29.71 18.73
CA LEU A 419 -34.71 -30.57 19.21
C LEU A 419 -35.35 -31.45 20.31
N PRO A 420 -35.15 -32.77 20.29
CA PRO A 420 -35.64 -33.63 21.36
C PRO A 420 -35.06 -33.10 22.67
N ILE A 421 -35.95 -32.60 23.53
CA ILE A 421 -35.56 -32.14 24.87
C ILE A 421 -34.99 -33.39 25.56
N PRO A 422 -33.71 -33.41 25.97
CA PRO A 422 -33.20 -34.52 26.75
C PRO A 422 -34.07 -34.63 27.99
N THR A 423 -34.86 -35.72 28.08
CA THR A 423 -35.64 -36.02 29.26
C THR A 423 -34.65 -36.12 30.41
N GLN A 424 -34.77 -35.20 31.38
CA GLN A 424 -34.01 -35.25 32.62
C GLN A 424 -34.15 -36.67 33.18
N PRO A 425 -33.05 -37.36 33.53
CA PRO A 425 -33.15 -38.67 34.15
C PRO A 425 -33.98 -38.49 35.43
N ASN A 426 -35.11 -39.20 35.51
CA ASN A 426 -35.98 -39.19 36.68
C ASN A 426 -35.13 -39.54 37.91
N GLY A 427 -34.95 -38.55 38.78
CA GLY A 427 -34.33 -38.71 40.09
C GLY A 427 -35.19 -39.51 41.04
#